data_AF-M0EKN0-F1
#
_entry.id   AF-M0EKN0-F1
#
_cell.length_a   1.000
_cell.length_b   1.000
_cell.length_c   1.000
_cell.angle_alpha   90.00
_cell.angle_beta   90.00
_cell.angle_gamma   90.00
#
_symmetry.space_group_name_H-M   'P 1'
#
loop_
_entity.id
_entity.type
_entity.pdbx_description
1 polymer ?
#
loop_
_entity_poly.entity_id
_entity_poly.type
_entity_poly.pdbx_seq_one_letter_code
_entity_poly.pdbx_strand_id
1 'polypeptide(L)'
;MTQSPSDGDESERTTIRAGRDFEQEYRLDASEAGEFLIGLGEQLRDADELTIATDEWELPFSFGEPVELEIDFEGVGEPELEIELELPGRTDETAPAVE
;
A
#
# COMPACT_ATOMS: atom_id res chain seq x y z
N MET A 1 -31.38 12.92 -29.17
CA MET A 1 -31.19 12.04 -28.00
C MET A 1 -29.71 12.05 -27.69
N THR A 2 -29.35 12.70 -26.59
CA THR A 2 -27.97 12.84 -26.11
C THR A 2 -27.42 11.46 -25.74
N GLN A 3 -26.29 11.10 -26.34
CA GLN A 3 -25.49 9.96 -25.92
C GLN A 3 -24.45 10.54 -24.95
N SER A 4 -24.62 10.27 -23.66
CA SER A 4 -23.60 10.56 -22.65
C SER A 4 -22.34 9.76 -23.00
N PRO A 5 -21.12 10.31 -22.88
CA PRO A 5 -19.95 9.46 -22.82
C PRO A 5 -20.04 8.70 -21.50
N SER A 6 -20.10 7.38 -21.55
CA SER A 6 -19.75 6.58 -20.39
C SER A 6 -18.29 6.88 -20.06
N ASP A 7 -18.02 7.36 -18.86
CA ASP A 7 -16.72 7.24 -18.20
C ASP A 7 -16.23 5.79 -18.38
N GLY A 8 -15.24 5.64 -19.24
CA GLY A 8 -14.67 4.37 -19.64
C GLY A 8 -13.20 4.62 -19.95
N ASP A 9 -12.50 5.16 -18.95
CA ASP A 9 -11.04 5.22 -18.91
C ASP A 9 -10.58 4.57 -17.60
N GLU A 10 -11.13 3.39 -17.31
CA GLU A 10 -10.46 2.43 -16.44
C GLU A 10 -9.40 1.78 -17.32
N SER A 11 -8.20 2.38 -17.36
CA SER A 11 -7.02 1.70 -17.91
C SER A 11 -6.98 0.30 -17.29
N GLU A 12 -6.83 -0.74 -18.11
CA GLU A 12 -6.82 -2.16 -17.69
C GLU A 12 -5.61 -2.46 -16.80
N ARG A 13 -5.59 -1.92 -15.57
CA ARG A 13 -4.53 -2.13 -14.61
C ARG A 13 -4.50 -3.59 -14.20
N THR A 14 -3.30 -4.13 -14.05
CA THR A 14 -3.12 -5.45 -13.47
C THR A 14 -3.36 -5.38 -11.97
N THR A 15 -4.42 -6.02 -11.48
CA THR A 15 -4.63 -6.16 -10.03
C THR A 15 -3.66 -7.18 -9.45
N ILE A 16 -2.81 -6.74 -8.53
CA ILE A 16 -1.96 -7.59 -7.70
C ILE A 16 -2.85 -8.28 -6.67
N ARG A 17 -2.80 -9.62 -6.60
CA ARG A 17 -3.68 -10.44 -5.75
C ARG A 17 -2.88 -11.17 -4.68
N ALA A 18 -3.51 -11.37 -3.53
CA ALA A 18 -2.99 -12.21 -2.45
C ALA A 18 -2.60 -13.61 -2.94
N GLY A 19 -1.54 -14.18 -2.34
CA GLY A 19 -1.04 -15.51 -2.65
C GLY A 19 0.04 -15.58 -3.74
N ARG A 20 0.55 -14.44 -4.21
CA ARG A 20 1.76 -14.34 -5.02
C ARG A 20 2.67 -13.28 -4.42
N ASP A 21 3.97 -13.55 -4.42
CA ASP A 21 4.97 -12.56 -4.03
C ASP A 21 4.99 -11.42 -5.07
N PHE A 22 5.04 -10.19 -4.59
CA PHE A 22 5.18 -8.99 -5.39
C PHE A 22 6.21 -8.08 -4.71
N GLU A 23 7.21 -7.64 -5.47
CA GLU A 23 8.26 -6.73 -5.00
C GLU A 23 8.61 -5.78 -6.15
N GLN A 24 8.70 -4.48 -5.85
CA GLN A 24 9.14 -3.45 -6.80
C GLN A 24 9.89 -2.34 -6.05
N GLU A 25 11.19 -2.18 -6.35
CA GLU A 25 12.03 -1.11 -5.81
C GLU A 25 11.98 0.13 -6.72
N TYR A 26 11.84 1.32 -6.11
CA TYR A 26 11.93 2.60 -6.79
C TYR A 26 13.10 3.42 -6.25
N ARG A 27 13.80 4.13 -7.14
CA ARG A 27 14.84 5.11 -6.78
C ARG A 27 14.31 6.50 -7.07
N LEU A 28 13.69 7.09 -6.06
CA LEU A 28 12.97 8.36 -6.15
C LEU A 28 13.81 9.51 -5.57
N ASP A 29 13.46 10.72 -5.97
CA ASP A 29 13.90 11.89 -5.20
C ASP A 29 13.05 12.08 -3.94
N ALA A 30 13.54 12.93 -3.02
CA ALA A 30 12.91 13.13 -1.73
C ALA A 30 11.51 13.74 -1.80
N SER A 31 11.19 14.51 -2.85
CA SER A 31 9.85 15.07 -3.04
C SER A 31 8.85 13.98 -3.40
N GLU A 32 9.18 13.15 -4.39
CA GLU A 32 8.30 12.05 -4.82
C GLU A 32 8.08 11.03 -3.71
N ALA A 33 9.14 10.66 -2.98
CA ALA A 33 9.03 9.79 -1.81
C ALA A 33 8.16 10.42 -0.71
N GLY A 34 8.30 11.73 -0.47
CA GLY A 34 7.48 12.46 0.49
C GLY A 34 6.00 12.49 0.11
N GLU A 35 5.68 12.74 -1.17
CA GLU A 35 4.30 12.73 -1.68
C GLU A 35 3.66 11.34 -1.52
N PHE A 36 4.40 10.26 -1.84
CA PHE A 36 3.96 8.90 -1.60
C PHE A 36 3.63 8.65 -0.12
N LEU A 37 4.53 9.03 0.80
CA LEU A 37 4.34 8.83 2.24
C LEU A 37 3.18 9.64 2.79
N ILE A 38 2.89 10.83 2.24
CA ILE A 38 1.69 11.60 2.60
C ILE A 38 0.43 10.83 2.22
N GLY A 39 0.34 10.37 0.96
CA GLY A 39 -0.82 9.62 0.49
C GLY A 39 -1.02 8.29 1.24
N LEU A 40 0.08 7.58 1.54
CA LEU A 40 0.04 6.38 2.36
C LEU A 40 -0.44 6.70 3.79
N GLY A 41 0.10 7.74 4.41
CA GLY A 41 -0.26 8.16 5.77
C GLY A 41 -1.72 8.62 5.89
N GLU A 42 -2.28 9.27 4.86
CA GLU A 42 -3.69 9.62 4.81
C GLU A 42 -4.58 8.36 4.79
N GLN A 43 -4.26 7.37 3.96
CA GLN A 43 -5.00 6.11 3.91
C GLN A 43 -4.93 5.34 5.24
N LEU A 44 -3.73 5.21 5.81
CA LEU A 44 -3.51 4.53 7.10
C LEU A 44 -4.28 5.17 8.26
N ARG A 45 -4.48 6.51 8.23
CA ARG A 45 -5.21 7.23 9.27
C ARG A 45 -6.72 7.01 9.19
N ASP A 46 -7.25 6.96 7.97
CA ASP A 46 -8.68 7.14 7.72
C ASP A 46 -9.43 5.82 7.48
N ALA A 47 -8.72 4.70 7.21
CA ALA A 47 -9.31 3.39 6.96
C ALA A 47 -8.41 2.23 7.43
N ASP A 48 -8.97 1.01 7.44
CA ASP A 48 -8.25 -0.27 7.63
C ASP A 48 -7.92 -0.97 6.28
N GLU A 49 -7.96 -0.21 5.19
CA GLU A 49 -7.66 -0.64 3.83
C GLU A 49 -6.80 0.42 3.14
N LEU A 50 -5.87 -0.01 2.28
CA LEU A 50 -5.08 0.86 1.42
C LEU A 50 -5.03 0.31 0.00
N THR A 51 -4.87 1.22 -0.96
CA THR A 51 -4.60 0.88 -2.36
C THR A 51 -3.38 1.66 -2.83
N ILE A 52 -2.38 0.94 -3.32
CA ILE A 52 -1.24 1.51 -4.04
C ILE A 52 -1.47 1.24 -5.54
N ALA A 53 -1.36 2.25 -6.38
CA ALA A 53 -1.58 2.09 -7.81
C ALA A 53 -0.62 2.91 -8.65
N THR A 54 -0.29 2.36 -9.82
CA THR A 54 0.44 3.02 -10.91
C THR A 54 -0.45 3.04 -12.15
N ASP A 55 0.05 3.50 -13.30
CA ASP A 55 -0.67 3.36 -14.56
C ASP A 55 -0.79 1.88 -15.02
N GLU A 56 0.08 1.00 -14.53
CA GLU A 56 0.18 -0.39 -14.97
C GLU A 56 -0.54 -1.38 -14.03
N TRP A 57 -0.55 -1.11 -12.73
CA TRP A 57 -1.04 -2.04 -11.73
C TRP A 57 -1.72 -1.34 -10.55
N GLU A 58 -2.52 -2.11 -9.82
CA GLU A 58 -3.09 -1.72 -8.54
C GLU A 58 -2.91 -2.84 -7.51
N LEU A 59 -2.67 -2.47 -6.26
CA LEU A 59 -2.48 -3.37 -5.13
C LEU A 59 -3.41 -2.92 -4.00
N PRO A 60 -4.60 -3.53 -3.88
CA PRO A 60 -5.47 -3.37 -2.72
C PRO A 60 -4.97 -4.25 -1.57
N PHE A 61 -4.93 -3.71 -0.35
CA PHE A 61 -4.50 -4.41 0.85
C PHE A 61 -5.33 -4.00 2.07
N SER A 62 -6.00 -4.96 2.71
CA SER A 62 -6.69 -4.77 3.98
C SER A 62 -5.77 -5.18 5.12
N PHE A 63 -5.47 -4.25 6.02
CA PHE A 63 -4.51 -4.46 7.10
C PHE A 63 -5.18 -4.60 8.47
N GLY A 64 -4.49 -5.25 9.38
CA GLY A 64 -4.89 -5.45 10.77
C GLY A 64 -3.98 -4.73 11.76
N GLU A 65 -4.18 -5.04 13.05
CA GLU A 65 -3.41 -4.48 14.16
C GLU A 65 -2.68 -5.59 14.95
N PRO A 66 -1.52 -5.30 15.58
CA PRO A 66 -0.81 -4.02 15.55
C PRO A 66 0.01 -3.83 14.25
N VAL A 67 0.20 -2.57 13.87
CA VAL A 67 1.16 -2.16 12.84
C VAL A 67 2.54 -1.98 13.47
N GLU A 68 3.59 -2.46 12.80
CA GLU A 68 4.98 -2.29 13.25
C GLU A 68 5.66 -1.17 12.46
N LEU A 69 6.37 -0.28 13.18
CA LEU A 69 7.17 0.81 12.60
C LEU A 69 8.57 0.75 13.22
N GLU A 70 9.56 0.49 12.37
CA GLU A 70 10.97 0.43 12.73
C GLU A 70 11.70 1.68 12.21
N ILE A 71 12.63 2.20 13.01
CA ILE A 71 13.45 3.38 12.68
C ILE A 71 14.88 3.05 13.06
N ASP A 72 15.71 2.85 12.05
CA ASP A 72 17.08 2.41 12.22
C ASP A 72 18.04 3.45 11.64
N PHE A 73 19.08 3.75 12.42
CA PHE A 73 20.09 4.73 12.05
C PHE A 73 21.47 4.13 12.23
N GLU A 74 22.16 3.88 11.12
CA GLU A 74 23.56 3.45 11.13
C GLU A 74 24.49 4.67 10.96
N GLY A 75 25.41 4.85 11.91
CA GLY A 75 26.19 6.08 12.00
C GLY A 75 27.68 5.87 12.26
N VAL A 76 28.46 5.50 11.24
CA VAL A 76 29.90 5.81 11.06
C VAL A 76 30.26 5.70 9.57
N GLY A 77 30.92 6.72 9.00
CA GLY A 77 31.32 6.69 7.58
C GLY A 77 30.25 7.28 6.67
N GLU A 78 29.38 6.44 6.14
CA GLU A 78 28.23 6.82 5.31
C GLU A 78 26.96 6.63 6.15
N PRO A 79 26.39 7.71 6.73
CA PRO A 79 25.23 7.58 7.58
C PRO A 79 23.99 7.19 6.78
N GLU A 80 23.22 6.25 7.31
CA GLU A 80 21.99 5.75 6.70
C GLU A 80 20.84 5.84 7.71
N LEU A 81 19.66 6.19 7.22
CA LEU A 81 18.41 6.20 7.98
C LEU A 81 17.42 5.33 7.23
N GLU A 82 16.98 4.27 7.89
CA GLU A 82 15.96 3.35 7.41
C GLU A 82 14.69 3.54 8.23
N ILE A 83 13.55 3.49 7.55
CA ILE A 83 12.22 3.55 8.16
C ILE A 83 11.41 2.46 7.49
N GLU A 84 11.01 1.45 8.26
CA GLU A 84 10.25 0.30 7.76
C GLU A 84 8.87 0.24 8.44
N LEU A 85 7.84 -0.07 7.65
CA LEU A 85 6.46 -0.20 8.09
C LEU A 85 5.94 -1.58 7.70
N GLU A 86 5.59 -2.40 8.69
CA GLU A 86 4.97 -3.71 8.46
C GLU A 86 3.48 -3.67 8.84
N LEU A 87 2.64 -4.05 7.87
CA LEU A 87 1.19 -4.10 8.00
C LEU A 87 0.73 -5.56 7.97
N PRO A 88 0.25 -6.15 9.08
CA PRO A 88 -0.27 -7.50 9.03
C PRO A 88 -1.55 -7.54 8.18
N GLY A 89 -1.70 -8.57 7.35
CA GLY A 89 -2.95 -8.76 6.60
C GLY A 89 -4.13 -9.01 7.54
N ARG A 90 -5.27 -8.37 7.28
CA ARG A 90 -6.51 -8.68 7.98
C ARG A 90 -7.02 -10.05 7.55
N THR A 91 -7.65 -10.78 8.47
CA THR A 91 -8.47 -11.95 8.13
C THR A 91 -9.96 -11.62 8.30
N ASP A 92 -10.74 -11.93 7.27
CA ASP A 92 -12.21 -11.96 7.33
C ASP A 92 -12.75 -13.31 7.82
N GLU A 93 -11.86 -14.24 8.20
CA GLU A 93 -12.25 -15.56 8.66
C GLU A 93 -12.97 -15.47 10.00
N THR A 94 -14.16 -16.06 10.04
CA THR A 94 -14.94 -16.22 11.27
C THR A 94 -14.68 -17.60 11.86
N ALA A 95 -14.47 -17.66 13.17
CA ALA A 95 -14.31 -18.94 13.86
C ALA A 95 -15.58 -19.79 13.68
N PRO A 96 -15.44 -21.13 13.53
CA PRO A 96 -16.60 -22.01 13.49
C PRO A 96 -17.38 -21.95 14.83
N ALA A 97 -18.70 -22.13 14.77
CA ALA A 97 -19.52 -22.24 15.98
C ALA A 97 -19.23 -23.57 16.72
N VAL A 98 -19.21 -23.52 18.05
CA VAL A 98 -19.10 -24.71 18.92
C VAL A 98 -20.49 -25.07 19.43
N GLU A 99 -20.88 -26.36 19.31
CA GLU A 99 -22.12 -26.94 19.88
C GLU A 99 -21.86 -27.66 21.21
#